data_AF-A0A1V4WXQ6-F1
#
_entry.id   AF-A0A1V4WXQ6-F1
#
_cell.length_a   1.000
_cell.length_b   1.000
_cell.length_c   1.000
_cell.angle_alpha   90.00
_cell.angle_beta   90.00
_cell.angle_gamma   90.00
#
_symmetry.space_group_name_H-M   'P 1'
#
loop_
_entity.id
_entity.type
_entity.pdbx_description
1 polymer ?
#
loop_
_entity_poly.entity_id
_entity_poly.type
_entity_poly.pdbx_seq_one_letter_code
_entity_poly.pdbx_strand_id
1 'polypeptide(L)'
;MCSVMKAQVREIRDRFDRLKMTVHEILPIIDMTLGDHGERRTTLSPYEVFDGVSDLIDRTVHGCRIGRFRPKGGRHPFHTFEIHTEGGDSLGYLNMVYSRRPIPCYYLVYVEVLVHFRGRGLGCSILRAYKEFAESRKAVALLDNIIPPDDPTYNTYAGLGWEPAERLVGDSLIAEKGHYMAYVPESVRTADLRCDLKKVLFKIMKKRTMIDMYDNEAMVKRTIDEFRSLYRALERLFAEELSKGASTPLMCFMFTKFVTKMLGFRRRISALLGYTGGESLDQIHISDKVRSLPLQSFSLWGLGEDWREVWNEDESVLRLVERLLREPLSRIEELPLYRRPYLVEGVEATRVERHDDLRIADILELGFDPTKLRELHHEGVDYMVERVSGSFLSTTERKREFLPRIAGEFSGMRFRSASVQINPPQAIIKEKGNIYILYRKVGGIHIEEALDQLRTSSRLKGLNRAAGIDRAMIATVNEISDKLLKTFGPRAREQVENLVFFVPWDLKENRPNVIVDIAGVSLGTVWIF
;
A
#
# COMPACT_ATOMS: atom_id res chain seq x y z
N MET A 1 3.90 -26.07 11.54
CA MET A 1 5.10 -25.22 11.28
C MET A 1 6.29 -26.09 10.88
N CYS A 2 6.97 -25.77 9.77
CA CYS A 2 8.21 -26.42 9.33
C CYS A 2 9.37 -26.24 10.34
N SER A 3 10.32 -27.18 10.41
CA SER A 3 11.43 -27.20 11.38
C SER A 3 12.38 -25.99 11.28
N VAL A 4 12.66 -25.53 10.05
CA VAL A 4 13.52 -24.36 9.77
C VAL A 4 12.90 -23.07 10.32
N MET A 5 11.59 -22.90 10.13
CA MET A 5 10.85 -21.75 10.63
C MET A 5 10.87 -21.70 12.16
N LYS A 6 10.67 -22.84 12.83
CA LYS A 6 10.75 -22.90 14.31
C LYS A 6 12.12 -22.47 14.83
N ALA A 7 13.21 -22.78 14.12
CA ALA A 7 14.55 -22.35 14.48
C ALA A 7 14.74 -20.84 14.32
N GLN A 8 14.28 -20.24 13.20
CA GLN A 8 14.39 -18.80 12.95
C GLN A 8 13.49 -17.96 13.87
N VAL A 9 12.24 -18.40 14.12
CA VAL A 9 11.34 -17.77 15.09
C VAL A 9 12.00 -17.75 16.47
N ARG A 10 12.57 -18.90 16.88
CA ARG A 10 13.26 -19.02 18.17
C ARG A 10 14.49 -18.12 18.23
N GLU A 11 15.31 -18.09 17.18
CA GLU A 11 16.48 -17.22 17.12
C GLU A 11 16.11 -15.74 17.28
N ILE A 12 15.07 -15.27 16.59
CA ILE A 12 14.60 -13.88 16.72
C ILE A 12 14.10 -13.61 18.14
N ARG A 13 13.30 -14.54 18.69
CA ARG A 13 12.79 -14.40 20.06
C ARG A 13 13.93 -14.30 21.07
N ASP A 14 14.91 -15.19 20.97
CA ASP A 14 16.08 -15.20 21.87
C ASP A 14 16.83 -13.86 21.79
N ARG A 15 16.89 -13.25 20.59
CA ARG A 15 17.45 -11.90 20.42
C ARG A 15 16.58 -10.82 21.05
N PHE A 16 15.25 -10.87 20.89
CA PHE A 16 14.32 -9.93 21.52
C PHE A 16 14.46 -9.94 23.04
N ASP A 17 14.49 -11.13 23.64
CA ASP A 17 14.62 -11.33 25.08
C ASP A 17 16.01 -10.85 25.57
N ARG A 18 17.08 -11.22 24.87
CA ARG A 18 18.46 -10.80 25.20
C ARG A 18 18.63 -9.28 25.14
N LEU A 19 18.02 -8.62 24.17
CA LEU A 19 18.12 -7.18 23.96
C LEU A 19 17.10 -6.38 24.79
N LYS A 20 16.21 -7.08 25.53
CA LYS A 20 15.10 -6.49 26.28
C LYS A 20 14.29 -5.51 25.43
N MET A 21 13.96 -5.93 24.21
CA MET A 21 13.22 -5.09 23.28
C MET A 21 11.81 -4.85 23.79
N THR A 22 11.32 -3.63 23.57
CA THR A 22 9.96 -3.25 23.96
C THR A 22 8.92 -3.79 22.98
N VAL A 23 7.66 -3.83 23.40
CA VAL A 23 6.52 -4.15 22.53
C VAL A 23 6.51 -3.29 21.27
N HIS A 24 6.82 -2.01 21.42
CA HIS A 24 6.87 -1.03 20.34
C HIS A 24 7.99 -1.28 19.33
N GLU A 25 9.03 -2.02 19.70
CA GLU A 25 10.09 -2.43 18.77
C GLU A 25 9.77 -3.79 18.15
N ILE A 26 9.28 -4.75 18.94
CA ILE A 26 8.97 -6.12 18.51
C ILE A 26 7.86 -6.15 17.47
N LEU A 27 6.74 -5.48 17.75
CA LEU A 27 5.54 -5.54 16.93
C LEU A 27 5.78 -5.03 15.50
N PRO A 28 6.35 -3.84 15.26
CA PRO A 28 6.69 -3.38 13.91
C PRO A 28 7.65 -4.30 13.16
N ILE A 29 8.61 -4.95 13.85
CA ILE A 29 9.50 -5.94 13.21
C ILE A 29 8.70 -7.15 12.74
N ILE A 30 7.79 -7.67 13.56
CA ILE A 30 6.90 -8.78 13.18
C ILE A 30 6.00 -8.36 12.01
N ASP A 31 5.38 -7.19 12.04
CA ASP A 31 4.51 -6.71 10.95
C ASP A 31 5.27 -6.46 9.65
N MET A 32 6.48 -5.94 9.74
CA MET A 32 7.35 -5.77 8.59
C MET A 32 7.66 -7.11 7.93
N THR A 33 7.93 -8.15 8.74
CA THR A 33 8.41 -9.45 8.27
C THR A 33 7.31 -10.42 7.89
N LEU A 34 6.20 -10.41 8.63
CA LEU A 34 5.10 -11.38 8.52
C LEU A 34 3.75 -10.78 8.13
N GLY A 35 3.59 -9.46 8.17
CA GLY A 35 2.30 -8.79 7.91
C GLY A 35 1.73 -9.05 6.50
N ASP A 36 2.59 -9.43 5.54
CA ASP A 36 2.21 -9.75 4.17
C ASP A 36 1.53 -11.14 4.04
N HIS A 37 1.54 -11.97 5.09
CA HIS A 37 0.99 -13.33 5.08
C HIS A 37 -0.47 -13.41 5.59
N GLY A 38 -1.03 -12.28 6.06
CA GLY A 38 -2.31 -12.23 6.75
C GLY A 38 -3.50 -11.85 5.88
N GLU A 39 -3.90 -12.67 4.92
CA GLU A 39 -5.28 -12.64 4.41
C GLU A 39 -5.90 -14.04 4.30
N ARG A 40 -6.98 -14.22 5.08
CA ARG A 40 -8.08 -15.20 5.01
C ARG A 40 -7.81 -16.71 5.01
N ARG A 41 -6.58 -17.22 4.87
CA ARG A 41 -6.36 -18.69 4.81
C ARG A 41 -5.32 -19.26 5.79
N THR A 42 -4.64 -18.44 6.59
CA THR A 42 -3.82 -18.95 7.71
C THR A 42 -4.61 -18.88 9.00
N THR A 43 -4.74 -20.00 9.71
CA THR A 43 -5.46 -20.10 11.00
C THR A 43 -4.73 -19.42 12.16
N LEU A 44 -3.51 -18.94 11.95
CA LEU A 44 -2.69 -18.32 12.98
C LEU A 44 -2.39 -16.87 12.63
N SER A 45 -2.60 -15.98 13.60
CA SER A 45 -2.13 -14.59 13.57
C SER A 45 -0.59 -14.56 13.53
N PRO A 46 0.05 -13.59 12.82
CA PRO A 46 1.51 -13.43 12.83
C PRO A 46 2.13 -13.37 14.24
N TYR A 47 1.38 -12.88 15.23
CA TYR A 47 1.82 -12.79 16.62
C TYR A 47 1.71 -14.12 17.38
N GLU A 48 0.83 -15.02 16.95
CA GLU A 48 0.69 -16.37 17.55
C GLU A 48 1.85 -17.28 17.17
N VAL A 49 2.64 -16.89 16.16
CA VAL A 49 3.90 -17.56 15.82
C VAL A 49 4.95 -17.35 16.91
N PHE A 50 4.86 -16.27 17.69
CA PHE A 50 5.78 -15.92 18.77
C PHE A 50 5.11 -16.07 20.14
N ASP A 51 5.37 -17.17 20.85
CA ASP A 51 4.83 -17.43 22.18
C ASP A 51 5.04 -16.24 23.14
N GLY A 52 3.96 -15.82 23.81
CA GLY A 52 3.99 -14.73 24.79
C GLY A 52 3.80 -13.32 24.21
N VAL A 53 3.86 -13.12 22.89
CA VAL A 53 3.56 -11.82 22.26
C VAL A 53 2.07 -11.49 22.39
N SER A 54 1.18 -12.47 22.22
CA SER A 54 -0.27 -12.28 22.44
C SER A 54 -0.59 -11.82 23.87
N ASP A 55 -0.03 -12.47 24.89
CA ASP A 55 -0.21 -12.07 26.30
C ASP A 55 0.35 -10.67 26.58
N LEU A 56 1.43 -10.31 25.90
CA LEU A 56 2.06 -9.00 26.00
C LEU A 56 1.19 -7.91 25.35
N ILE A 57 0.58 -8.18 24.19
CA ILE A 57 -0.44 -7.32 23.58
C ILE A 57 -1.60 -7.14 24.54
N ASP A 58 -2.15 -8.23 25.09
CA ASP A 58 -3.32 -8.17 25.96
C ASP A 58 -3.04 -7.37 27.24
N ARG A 59 -1.90 -7.60 27.92
CA ARG A 59 -1.50 -6.78 29.07
C ARG A 59 -1.35 -5.31 28.72
N THR A 60 -0.77 -5.01 27.55
CA THR A 60 -0.58 -3.64 27.09
C THR A 60 -1.94 -2.93 26.89
N VAL A 61 -2.92 -3.62 26.29
CA VAL A 61 -4.29 -3.09 26.09
C VAL A 61 -5.00 -2.82 27.42
N HIS A 62 -4.89 -3.71 28.40
CA HIS A 62 -5.59 -3.58 29.68
C HIS A 62 -5.10 -2.37 30.51
N GLY A 63 -3.82 -1.98 30.38
CA GLY A 63 -3.23 -0.83 31.09
C GLY A 63 -3.45 0.53 30.43
N CYS A 64 -4.17 0.59 29.31
CA CYS A 64 -4.24 1.80 28.49
C CYS A 64 -5.06 2.94 29.11
N ARG A 65 -4.64 4.18 28.84
CA ARG A 65 -5.35 5.41 29.24
C ARG A 65 -5.51 6.37 28.08
N ILE A 66 -6.61 7.10 28.03
CA ILE A 66 -6.86 8.08 26.97
C ILE A 66 -6.44 9.49 27.43
N GLY A 67 -5.38 10.01 26.83
CA GLY A 67 -4.95 11.39 26.96
C GLY A 67 -5.78 12.33 26.08
N ARG A 68 -5.99 13.57 26.53
CA ARG A 68 -6.77 14.59 25.81
C ARG A 68 -5.93 15.86 25.63
N PHE A 69 -5.64 16.21 24.38
CA PHE A 69 -4.77 17.31 24.04
C PHE A 69 -5.52 18.39 23.27
N ARG A 70 -5.25 19.67 23.63
CA ARG A 70 -5.79 20.83 22.93
C ARG A 70 -4.86 21.24 21.78
N PRO A 71 -5.39 21.93 20.75
CA PRO A 71 -4.58 22.50 19.68
C PRO A 71 -3.44 23.35 20.26
N LYS A 72 -2.19 23.05 19.86
CA LYS A 72 -1.04 23.92 20.12
C LYS A 72 -1.05 25.01 19.03
N GLY A 73 -1.27 26.26 19.42
CA GLY A 73 -1.47 27.39 18.50
C GLY A 73 -0.44 27.45 17.37
N GLY A 74 -0.89 27.78 16.16
CA GLY A 74 -0.06 28.09 15.00
C GLY A 74 0.40 26.90 14.12
N ARG A 75 0.43 25.65 14.62
CA ARG A 75 0.93 24.50 13.81
C ARG A 75 0.03 23.27 13.74
N HIS A 76 -0.90 23.06 14.69
CA HIS A 76 -1.85 21.94 14.62
C HIS A 76 -3.27 22.39 14.98
N PRO A 77 -4.24 22.36 14.03
CA PRO A 77 -5.61 22.81 14.28
C PRO A 77 -6.46 21.79 15.05
N PHE A 78 -5.92 20.61 15.33
CA PHE A 78 -6.67 19.49 15.89
C PHE A 78 -6.65 19.46 17.42
N HIS A 79 -7.81 19.15 17.99
CA HIS A 79 -7.88 18.49 19.28
C HIS A 79 -7.55 17.02 19.06
N THR A 80 -6.67 16.47 19.88
CA THR A 80 -6.20 15.09 19.70
C THR A 80 -6.46 14.29 20.96
N PHE A 81 -7.07 13.12 20.81
CA PHE A 81 -7.09 12.09 21.85
C PHE A 81 -6.07 11.03 21.49
N GLU A 82 -5.30 10.56 22.45
CA GLU A 82 -4.30 9.50 22.24
C GLU A 82 -4.50 8.41 23.29
N ILE A 83 -4.43 7.15 22.85
CA ILE A 83 -4.45 5.99 23.73
C ILE A 83 -3.00 5.73 24.13
N HIS A 84 -2.67 5.90 25.40
CA HIS A 84 -1.33 5.65 25.91
C HIS A 84 -1.26 4.33 26.67
N THR A 85 -0.15 3.63 26.53
CA THR A 85 0.26 2.57 27.46
C THR A 85 0.62 3.16 28.83
N GLU A 86 0.81 2.31 29.85
CA GLU A 86 1.35 2.76 31.14
C GLU A 86 2.73 3.42 31.02
N GLY A 87 3.52 3.00 30.02
CA GLY A 87 4.82 3.60 29.69
C GLY A 87 4.74 4.94 28.95
N GLY A 88 3.55 5.38 28.54
CA GLY A 88 3.31 6.64 27.83
C GLY A 88 3.28 6.53 26.30
N ASP A 89 3.52 5.35 25.74
CA ASP A 89 3.55 5.14 24.29
C ASP A 89 2.15 5.17 23.68
N SER A 90 2.01 5.73 22.48
CA SER A 90 0.71 5.84 21.80
C SER A 90 0.33 4.55 21.06
N LEU A 91 -0.87 4.00 21.31
CA LEU A 91 -1.45 2.84 20.62
C LEU A 91 -2.47 3.21 19.54
N GLY A 92 -2.87 4.46 19.51
CA GLY A 92 -3.93 4.95 18.65
C GLY A 92 -4.27 6.38 19.00
N TYR A 93 -4.90 7.07 18.07
CA TYR A 93 -5.26 8.45 18.25
C TYR A 93 -6.52 8.81 17.47
N LEU A 94 -7.06 9.97 17.81
CA LEU A 94 -8.24 10.55 17.20
C LEU A 94 -8.02 12.04 17.05
N ASN A 95 -8.15 12.56 15.83
CA ASN A 95 -8.05 13.98 15.51
C ASN A 95 -9.44 14.56 15.28
N MET A 96 -9.73 15.71 15.90
CA MET A 96 -11.00 16.43 15.70
C MET A 96 -10.81 17.94 15.56
N VAL A 97 -11.69 18.58 14.80
CA VAL A 97 -11.74 20.04 14.62
C VAL A 97 -12.95 20.61 15.32
N TYR A 98 -12.77 21.71 16.04
CA TYR A 98 -13.87 22.44 16.67
C TYR A 98 -14.42 23.56 15.78
N SER A 99 -15.74 23.64 15.66
CA SER A 99 -16.48 24.74 15.05
C SER A 99 -17.49 25.30 16.03
N ARG A 100 -17.43 26.60 16.32
CA ARG A 100 -18.35 27.25 17.27
C ARG A 100 -19.71 27.62 16.66
N ARG A 101 -19.77 27.91 15.35
CA ARG A 101 -20.95 28.45 14.67
C ARG A 101 -21.41 27.55 13.52
N PRO A 102 -22.71 27.39 13.29
CA PRO A 102 -23.84 27.99 14.04
C PRO A 102 -24.13 27.34 15.39
N ILE A 103 -23.80 26.06 15.55
CA ILE A 103 -23.84 25.33 16.82
C ILE A 103 -22.44 24.86 17.19
N PRO A 104 -22.09 24.78 18.50
CA PRO A 104 -20.85 24.16 18.94
C PRO A 104 -20.78 22.72 18.41
N CYS A 105 -19.73 22.42 17.67
CA CYS A 105 -19.57 21.13 17.03
C CYS A 105 -18.10 20.71 17.03
N TYR A 106 -17.86 19.45 17.36
CA TYR A 106 -16.61 18.77 17.07
C TYR A 106 -16.82 17.85 15.87
N TYR A 107 -15.92 17.93 14.90
CA TYR A 107 -15.89 17.04 13.75
C TYR A 107 -14.69 16.12 13.86
N LEU A 108 -14.96 14.82 13.92
CA LEU A 108 -13.96 13.76 13.85
C LEU A 108 -13.39 13.73 12.45
N VAL A 109 -12.10 14.02 12.36
CA VAL A 109 -11.35 13.99 11.10
C VAL A 109 -10.88 12.58 10.81
N TYR A 110 -10.23 11.96 11.80
CA TYR A 110 -9.60 10.67 11.63
C TYR A 110 -9.46 9.96 12.97
N VAL A 111 -9.59 8.63 12.93
CA VAL A 111 -9.33 7.74 14.06
C VAL A 111 -8.44 6.61 13.58
N GLU A 112 -7.38 6.34 14.32
CA GLU A 112 -6.46 5.26 14.03
C GLU A 112 -6.13 4.48 15.29
N VAL A 113 -6.11 3.17 15.15
CA VAL A 113 -5.52 2.24 16.12
C VAL A 113 -4.46 1.46 15.37
N LEU A 114 -3.29 1.34 15.98
CA LEU A 114 -2.19 0.54 15.47
C LEU A 114 -2.70 -0.88 15.14
N VAL A 115 -2.30 -1.41 13.98
CA VAL A 115 -2.84 -2.64 13.38
C VAL A 115 -2.88 -3.80 14.37
N HIS A 116 -1.78 -4.00 15.10
CA HIS A 116 -1.57 -5.04 16.12
C HIS A 116 -2.58 -5.03 17.28
N PHE A 117 -3.23 -3.89 17.54
CA PHE A 117 -4.18 -3.71 18.64
C PHE A 117 -5.64 -3.57 18.14
N ARG A 118 -5.87 -3.69 16.83
CA ARG A 118 -7.23 -3.71 16.27
C ARG A 118 -7.99 -4.96 16.74
N GLY A 119 -9.31 -4.87 16.77
CA GLY A 119 -10.17 -5.96 17.28
C GLY A 119 -10.18 -6.12 18.80
N ARG A 120 -9.35 -5.38 19.56
CA ARG A 120 -9.29 -5.42 21.04
C ARG A 120 -10.12 -4.34 21.73
N GLY A 121 -11.06 -3.72 21.02
CA GLY A 121 -11.99 -2.72 21.57
C GLY A 121 -11.43 -1.30 21.74
N LEU A 122 -10.14 -1.05 21.48
CA LEU A 122 -9.52 0.27 21.59
C LEU A 122 -10.20 1.35 20.73
N GLY A 123 -10.60 1.00 19.50
CA GLY A 123 -11.33 1.90 18.61
C GLY A 123 -12.68 2.33 19.20
N CYS A 124 -13.43 1.38 19.76
CA CYS A 124 -14.69 1.68 20.46
C CYS A 124 -14.44 2.55 21.71
N SER A 125 -13.38 2.29 22.46
CA SER A 125 -13.02 3.05 23.67
C SER A 125 -12.71 4.52 23.35
N ILE A 126 -11.92 4.81 22.31
CA ILE A 126 -11.60 6.20 21.95
C ILE A 126 -12.81 6.93 21.35
N LEU A 127 -13.67 6.25 20.59
CA LEU A 127 -14.92 6.82 20.09
C LEU A 127 -15.93 7.10 21.22
N ARG A 128 -16.00 6.24 22.24
CA ARG A 128 -16.81 6.49 23.44
C ARG A 128 -16.29 7.70 24.21
N ALA A 129 -14.98 7.80 24.41
CA ALA A 129 -14.37 8.97 25.05
C ALA A 129 -14.64 10.26 24.27
N TYR A 130 -14.66 10.21 22.93
CA TYR A 130 -15.05 11.34 22.08
C TYR A 130 -16.51 11.76 22.28
N LYS A 131 -17.43 10.79 22.32
CA LYS A 131 -18.85 11.03 22.62
C LYS A 131 -19.04 11.70 23.98
N GLU A 132 -18.48 11.12 25.05
CA GLU A 132 -18.53 11.67 26.42
C GLU A 132 -17.93 13.08 26.49
N PHE A 133 -16.85 13.33 25.74
CA PHE A 133 -16.26 14.66 25.66
C PHE A 133 -17.22 15.66 25.02
N ALA A 134 -17.88 15.32 23.91
CA ALA A 134 -18.85 16.18 23.26
C ALA A 134 -20.05 16.49 24.18
N GLU A 135 -20.54 15.49 24.91
CA GLU A 135 -21.58 15.66 25.95
C GLU A 135 -21.14 16.66 27.02
N SER A 136 -19.93 16.49 27.58
CA SER A 136 -19.38 17.40 28.61
C SER A 136 -19.21 18.84 28.10
N ARG A 137 -19.01 18.99 26.79
CA ARG A 137 -18.86 20.29 26.12
C ARG A 137 -20.17 20.87 25.61
N LYS A 138 -21.30 20.16 25.77
CA LYS A 138 -22.61 20.54 25.22
C LYS A 138 -22.50 20.89 23.73
N ALA A 139 -21.82 20.03 22.98
CA ALA A 139 -21.52 20.25 21.57
C ALA A 139 -21.95 19.02 20.75
N VAL A 140 -22.38 19.25 19.51
CA VAL A 140 -22.67 18.17 18.56
C VAL A 140 -21.36 17.50 18.16
N ALA A 141 -21.34 16.18 18.11
CA ALA A 141 -20.23 15.43 17.56
C ALA A 141 -20.60 14.96 16.15
N LEU A 142 -19.71 15.16 15.19
CA LEU A 142 -19.87 14.72 13.80
C LEU A 142 -18.70 13.81 13.40
N LEU A 143 -18.96 12.90 12.47
CA LEU A 143 -17.97 12.10 11.79
C LEU A 143 -18.44 11.76 10.37
N ASP A 144 -17.53 11.27 9.55
CA ASP A 144 -17.82 10.73 8.22
C ASP A 144 -17.54 9.22 8.24
N ASN A 145 -18.54 8.40 7.93
CA ASN A 145 -18.38 6.95 7.90
C ASN A 145 -17.70 6.54 6.59
N ILE A 146 -16.37 6.51 6.62
CA ILE A 146 -15.53 6.06 5.49
C ILE A 146 -15.44 4.54 5.38
N ILE A 147 -16.07 3.79 6.29
CA ILE A 147 -16.03 2.33 6.27
C ILE A 147 -16.93 1.84 5.12
N PRO A 148 -16.47 0.92 4.26
CA PRO A 148 -17.30 0.34 3.22
C PRO A 148 -18.53 -0.39 3.80
N PRO A 149 -19.71 -0.32 3.16
CA PRO A 149 -20.92 -0.99 3.66
C PRO A 149 -20.82 -2.51 3.81
N ASP A 150 -19.91 -3.14 3.08
CA ASP A 150 -19.62 -4.58 3.11
C ASP A 150 -18.61 -4.97 4.20
N ASP A 151 -17.97 -4.00 4.86
CA ASP A 151 -17.06 -4.26 5.97
C ASP A 151 -17.84 -4.61 7.26
N PRO A 152 -17.46 -5.67 8.00
CA PRO A 152 -18.12 -6.05 9.25
C PRO A 152 -18.18 -4.94 10.32
N THR A 153 -17.28 -3.95 10.25
CA THR A 153 -17.19 -2.81 11.18
C THR A 153 -17.99 -1.60 10.75
N TYR A 154 -18.70 -1.65 9.60
CA TYR A 154 -19.51 -0.54 9.09
C TYR A 154 -20.51 -0.01 10.13
N ASN A 155 -21.12 -0.92 10.89
CA ASN A 155 -22.14 -0.61 11.89
C ASN A 155 -21.57 -0.21 13.25
N THR A 156 -20.25 -0.11 13.42
CA THR A 156 -19.63 0.26 14.70
C THR A 156 -20.10 1.61 15.20
N TYR A 157 -20.23 2.61 14.32
CA TYR A 157 -20.74 3.92 14.71
C TYR A 157 -22.22 3.86 15.14
N ALA A 158 -23.07 3.17 14.38
CA ALA A 158 -24.47 3.00 14.75
C ALA A 158 -24.62 2.30 16.12
N GLY A 159 -23.82 1.26 16.38
CA GLY A 159 -23.79 0.55 17.67
C GLY A 159 -23.34 1.41 18.86
N LEU A 160 -22.64 2.52 18.62
CA LEU A 160 -22.26 3.51 19.64
C LEU A 160 -23.28 4.66 19.80
N GLY A 161 -24.41 4.57 19.09
CA GLY A 161 -25.51 5.55 19.14
C GLY A 161 -25.29 6.77 18.24
N TRP A 162 -24.51 6.62 17.17
CA TRP A 162 -24.41 7.64 16.12
C TRP A 162 -25.53 7.45 15.10
N GLU A 163 -26.14 8.55 14.66
CA GLU A 163 -27.24 8.54 13.70
C GLU A 163 -26.80 9.15 12.36
N PRO A 164 -27.29 8.62 11.21
CA PRO A 164 -27.05 9.25 9.92
C PRO A 164 -27.55 10.69 9.91
N ALA A 165 -26.71 11.63 9.47
CA ALA A 165 -27.03 13.04 9.45
C ALA A 165 -28.24 13.33 8.55
N GLU A 166 -28.46 12.51 7.52
CA GLU A 166 -29.61 12.56 6.61
C GLU A 166 -30.93 12.44 7.36
N ARG A 167 -31.00 11.59 8.41
CA ARG A 167 -32.20 11.47 9.26
C ARG A 167 -32.51 12.76 10.01
N LEU A 168 -31.49 13.55 10.33
CA LEU A 168 -31.62 14.79 11.08
C LEU A 168 -31.88 16.01 10.18
N VAL A 169 -31.37 16.01 8.94
CA VAL A 169 -31.41 17.17 8.03
C VAL A 169 -32.28 17.00 6.78
N GLY A 170 -32.58 15.77 6.37
CA GLY A 170 -33.27 15.40 5.12
C GLY A 170 -32.33 15.31 3.91
N ASP A 171 -32.73 14.51 2.92
CA ASP A 171 -31.87 13.92 1.86
C ASP A 171 -31.24 14.88 0.84
N SER A 172 -31.55 16.17 0.86
CA SER A 172 -31.37 17.01 -0.34
C SER A 172 -29.98 17.59 -0.62
N LEU A 173 -28.94 17.31 0.20
CA LEU A 173 -27.60 17.91 0.03
C LEU A 173 -26.40 17.00 0.36
N ILE A 174 -26.60 15.85 1.01
CA ILE A 174 -25.51 15.06 1.63
C ILE A 174 -25.17 13.80 0.83
N ALA A 175 -26.16 13.24 0.12
CA ALA A 175 -26.07 11.91 -0.50
C ALA A 175 -24.95 11.73 -1.54
N GLU A 176 -24.37 12.80 -2.06
CA GLU A 176 -23.32 12.72 -3.09
C GLU A 176 -21.87 12.82 -2.55
N LYS A 177 -21.64 13.16 -1.27
CA LYS A 177 -20.30 13.58 -0.79
C LYS A 177 -19.83 13.04 0.58
N GLY A 178 -20.47 12.01 1.12
CA GLY A 178 -20.01 11.31 2.34
C GLY A 178 -21.15 10.70 3.14
N HIS A 179 -20.83 9.77 4.05
CA HIS A 179 -21.79 9.11 4.93
C HIS A 179 -21.70 9.74 6.32
N TYR A 180 -22.15 10.99 6.44
CA TYR A 180 -21.99 11.75 7.67
C TYR A 180 -22.87 11.19 8.78
N MET A 181 -22.27 10.97 9.95
CA MET A 181 -22.98 10.56 11.16
C MET A 181 -22.88 11.66 12.21
N ALA A 182 -23.94 11.80 12.99
CA ALA A 182 -24.06 12.79 14.03
C ALA A 182 -24.44 12.15 15.36
N TYR A 183 -23.88 12.70 16.43
CA TYR A 183 -24.34 12.49 17.78
C TYR A 183 -24.69 13.85 18.37
N VAL A 184 -25.95 14.00 18.78
CA VAL A 184 -26.50 15.25 19.34
C VAL A 184 -26.81 15.01 20.81
N PRO A 185 -26.01 15.54 21.75
CA PRO A 185 -26.33 15.45 23.17
C PRO A 185 -27.66 16.14 23.49
N GLU A 186 -28.45 15.56 24.41
CA GLU A 186 -29.70 16.18 24.91
C GLU A 186 -29.49 17.58 25.51
N SER A 187 -28.26 17.85 25.99
CA SER A 187 -27.87 19.12 26.57
C SER A 187 -27.70 20.25 25.54
N VAL A 188 -27.68 19.93 24.23
CA VAL A 188 -27.59 20.92 23.15
C VAL A 188 -28.96 21.55 22.94
N ARG A 189 -29.08 22.83 23.32
CA ARG A 189 -30.28 23.63 23.07
C ARG A 189 -30.07 24.53 21.85
N THR A 190 -30.77 24.25 20.76
CA THR A 190 -30.86 25.13 19.59
C THR A 190 -32.32 25.26 19.16
N ALA A 191 -32.67 26.43 18.62
CA ALA A 191 -34.00 26.71 18.09
C ALA A 191 -34.29 25.96 16.78
N ASP A 192 -33.25 25.65 15.99
CA ASP A 192 -33.38 24.95 14.71
C ASP A 192 -32.15 24.07 14.43
N LEU A 193 -32.12 22.89 15.07
CA LEU A 193 -31.06 21.90 14.92
C LEU A 193 -30.84 21.51 13.46
N ARG A 194 -31.93 21.40 12.69
CA ARG A 194 -31.91 21.00 11.29
C ARG A 194 -31.13 22.01 10.45
N CYS A 195 -31.47 23.29 10.56
CA CYS A 195 -30.81 24.36 9.82
C CYS A 195 -29.36 24.57 10.27
N ASP A 196 -29.11 24.48 11.57
CA ASP A 196 -27.78 24.67 12.12
C ASP A 196 -26.83 23.54 11.73
N LEU A 197 -27.28 22.28 11.80
CA LEU A 197 -26.48 21.12 11.40
C LEU A 197 -26.16 21.16 9.89
N LYS A 198 -27.12 21.52 9.02
CA LYS A 198 -26.86 21.73 7.58
C LYS A 198 -25.74 22.74 7.33
N LYS A 199 -25.77 23.87 8.03
CA LYS A 199 -24.74 24.92 7.92
C LYS A 199 -23.38 24.45 8.46
N VAL A 200 -23.34 23.63 9.52
CA VAL A 200 -22.08 23.04 10.01
C VAL A 200 -21.49 22.10 8.96
N LEU A 201 -22.30 21.17 8.43
CA LEU A 201 -21.86 20.21 7.41
C LEU A 201 -21.33 20.93 6.17
N PHE A 202 -22.04 21.95 5.68
CA PHE A 202 -21.58 22.77 4.56
C PHE A 202 -20.21 23.42 4.82
N LYS A 203 -19.96 23.91 6.05
CA LYS A 203 -18.66 24.47 6.42
C LYS A 203 -17.55 23.42 6.47
N ILE A 204 -17.85 22.22 6.98
CA ILE A 204 -16.90 21.10 7.02
C ILE A 204 -16.54 20.72 5.58
N MET A 205 -17.53 20.53 4.71
CA MET A 205 -17.33 20.22 3.30
C MET A 205 -16.47 21.28 2.60
N LYS A 206 -16.72 22.57 2.86
CA LYS A 206 -15.90 23.66 2.30
C LYS A 206 -14.44 23.64 2.78
N LYS A 207 -14.19 23.16 4.00
CA LYS A 207 -12.86 23.08 4.61
C LYS A 207 -12.19 21.71 4.43
N ARG A 208 -12.86 20.73 3.80
CA ARG A 208 -12.43 19.33 3.79
C ARG A 208 -11.02 19.17 3.25
N THR A 209 -10.72 19.77 2.10
CA THR A 209 -9.36 19.74 1.52
C THR A 209 -8.29 20.24 2.48
N MET A 210 -8.53 21.34 3.19
CA MET A 210 -7.57 21.87 4.18
C MET A 210 -7.41 20.91 5.36
N ILE A 211 -8.51 20.33 5.84
CA ILE A 211 -8.50 19.36 6.95
C ILE A 211 -7.69 18.13 6.54
N ASP A 212 -7.95 17.58 5.35
CA ASP A 212 -7.24 16.41 4.81
C ASP A 212 -5.75 16.70 4.63
N MET A 213 -5.37 17.90 4.17
CA MET A 213 -3.95 18.29 4.06
C MET A 213 -3.22 18.27 5.42
N TYR A 214 -3.82 18.81 6.47
CA TYR A 214 -3.21 18.81 7.81
C TYR A 214 -3.15 17.41 8.43
N ASP A 215 -4.17 16.59 8.18
CA ASP A 215 -4.20 15.21 8.68
C ASP A 215 -3.16 14.34 7.96
N ASN A 216 -3.06 14.47 6.63
CA ASN A 216 -2.00 13.86 5.83
C ASN A 216 -0.61 14.25 6.35
N GLU A 217 -0.36 15.54 6.63
CA GLU A 217 0.93 15.99 7.16
C GLU A 217 1.25 15.35 8.52
N ALA A 218 0.25 15.25 9.41
CA ALA A 218 0.42 14.63 10.73
C ALA A 218 0.68 13.11 10.63
N MET A 219 -0.09 12.40 9.80
CA MET A 219 0.10 10.98 9.53
C MET A 219 1.50 10.72 8.97
N VAL A 220 1.92 11.49 7.96
CA VAL A 220 3.24 11.27 7.32
C VAL A 220 4.39 11.47 8.30
N LYS A 221 4.35 12.51 9.14
CA LYS A 221 5.38 12.73 10.18
C LYS A 221 5.48 11.54 11.14
N ARG A 222 4.33 11.05 11.64
CA ARG A 222 4.30 9.88 12.53
C ARG A 222 4.87 8.64 11.86
N THR A 223 4.46 8.34 10.64
CA THR A 223 4.96 7.17 9.91
C THR A 223 6.47 7.27 9.63
N ILE A 224 7.01 8.47 9.37
CA ILE A 224 8.48 8.67 9.27
C ILE A 224 9.18 8.34 10.60
N ASP A 225 8.63 8.79 11.72
CA ASP A 225 9.18 8.49 13.05
C ASP A 225 9.07 7.00 13.42
N GLU A 226 8.03 6.32 12.96
CA GLU A 226 7.90 4.85 13.05
C GLU A 226 8.98 4.15 12.24
N PHE A 227 9.24 4.57 10.98
CA PHE A 227 10.33 4.00 10.19
C PHE A 227 11.69 4.24 10.83
N ARG A 228 11.96 5.42 11.41
CA ARG A 228 13.20 5.69 12.14
C ARG A 228 13.37 4.76 13.34
N SER A 229 12.30 4.59 14.11
CA SER A 229 12.31 3.72 15.29
C SER A 229 12.54 2.27 14.90
N LEU A 230 11.87 1.79 13.85
CA LEU A 230 12.04 0.46 13.29
C LEU A 230 13.47 0.24 12.76
N TYR A 231 14.04 1.20 12.04
CA TYR A 231 15.41 1.11 11.56
C TYR A 231 16.42 0.97 12.70
N ARG A 232 16.29 1.79 13.75
CA ARG A 232 17.14 1.69 14.95
C ARG A 232 16.97 0.36 15.67
N ALA A 233 15.74 -0.16 15.74
CA ALA A 233 15.48 -1.47 16.33
C ALA A 233 16.17 -2.59 15.53
N LEU A 234 16.16 -2.53 14.20
CA LEU A 234 16.89 -3.47 13.33
C LEU A 234 18.40 -3.35 13.50
N GLU A 235 18.95 -2.14 13.58
CA GLU A 235 20.39 -1.93 13.84
C GLU A 235 20.81 -2.53 15.19
N ARG A 236 19.98 -2.40 16.23
CA ARG A 236 20.21 -3.04 17.53
C ARG A 236 20.12 -4.56 17.45
N LEU A 237 19.13 -5.08 16.71
CA LEU A 237 18.87 -6.52 16.54
C LEU A 237 20.07 -7.25 15.91
N PHE A 238 20.75 -6.58 14.98
CA PHE A 238 21.87 -7.11 14.20
C PHE A 238 23.19 -6.38 14.45
N ALA A 239 23.35 -5.73 15.60
CA ALA A 239 24.52 -4.91 15.91
C ALA A 239 25.83 -5.72 15.82
N GLU A 240 25.80 -6.98 16.25
CA GLU A 240 26.97 -7.86 16.21
C GLU A 240 27.37 -8.19 14.76
N GLU A 241 26.41 -8.58 13.91
CA GLU A 241 26.63 -8.86 12.50
C GLU A 241 27.14 -7.63 11.74
N LEU A 242 26.51 -6.48 11.95
CA LEU A 242 26.91 -5.20 11.36
C LEU A 242 28.29 -4.74 11.84
N SER A 243 28.69 -5.07 13.08
CA SER A 243 30.03 -4.76 13.59
C SER A 243 31.11 -5.60 12.92
N LYS A 244 30.82 -6.87 12.63
CA LYS A 244 31.74 -7.84 12.02
C LYS A 244 31.74 -7.80 10.48
N GLY A 245 30.82 -7.05 9.87
CA GLY A 245 30.61 -7.06 8.41
C GLY A 245 30.05 -8.38 7.91
N ALA A 246 29.40 -9.17 8.77
CA ALA A 246 28.80 -10.44 8.40
C ALA A 246 27.42 -10.21 7.77
N SER A 247 27.08 -10.96 6.73
CA SER A 247 25.77 -10.94 6.09
C SER A 247 25.03 -12.26 6.34
N THR A 248 24.03 -12.27 7.22
CA THR A 248 23.14 -13.43 7.42
C THR A 248 21.88 -13.30 6.56
N PRO A 249 21.31 -14.40 6.03
CA PRO A 249 20.09 -14.33 5.22
C PRO A 249 18.94 -13.61 5.92
N LEU A 250 18.77 -13.82 7.22
CA LEU A 250 17.74 -13.18 8.01
C LEU A 250 17.93 -11.65 8.10
N MET A 251 19.16 -11.20 8.35
CA MET A 251 19.47 -9.77 8.38
C MET A 251 19.23 -9.12 7.02
N CYS A 252 19.75 -9.72 5.95
CA CYS A 252 19.55 -9.24 4.58
C CYS A 252 18.05 -9.15 4.24
N PHE A 253 17.27 -10.17 4.63
CA PHE A 253 15.82 -10.19 4.40
C PHE A 253 15.11 -9.04 5.13
N MET A 254 15.39 -8.85 6.42
CA MET A 254 14.74 -7.81 7.21
C MET A 254 15.06 -6.40 6.71
N PHE A 255 16.32 -6.10 6.38
CA PHE A 255 16.68 -4.79 5.83
C PHE A 255 16.14 -4.59 4.40
N THR A 256 16.10 -5.64 3.57
CA THR A 256 15.46 -5.58 2.24
C THR A 256 13.96 -5.26 2.38
N LYS A 257 13.25 -5.93 3.30
CA LYS A 257 11.83 -5.63 3.60
C LYS A 257 11.63 -4.23 4.14
N PHE A 258 12.51 -3.76 5.02
CA PHE A 258 12.47 -2.39 5.54
C PHE A 258 12.54 -1.36 4.41
N VAL A 259 13.57 -1.46 3.55
CA VAL A 259 13.77 -0.51 2.45
C VAL A 259 12.62 -0.56 1.45
N THR A 260 12.14 -1.75 1.09
CA THR A 260 11.02 -1.87 0.14
C THR A 260 9.71 -1.32 0.68
N LYS A 261 9.41 -1.50 1.98
CA LYS A 261 8.25 -0.85 2.63
C LYS A 261 8.41 0.67 2.70
N MET A 262 9.61 1.17 3.01
CA MET A 262 9.91 2.61 3.03
C MET A 262 9.71 3.25 1.66
N LEU A 263 10.21 2.62 0.58
CA LEU A 263 9.99 3.09 -0.79
C LEU A 263 8.51 3.00 -1.22
N GLY A 264 7.81 1.96 -0.80
CA GLY A 264 6.36 1.84 -0.99
C GLY A 264 5.60 2.99 -0.33
N PHE A 265 6.02 3.41 0.87
CA PHE A 265 5.48 4.59 1.53
C PHE A 265 5.84 5.88 0.78
N ARG A 266 7.08 6.06 0.31
CA ARG A 266 7.50 7.21 -0.53
C ARG A 266 6.57 7.43 -1.73
N ARG A 267 6.22 6.35 -2.43
CA ARG A 267 5.31 6.41 -3.59
C ARG A 267 3.87 6.75 -3.22
N ARG A 268 3.40 6.30 -2.04
CA ARG A 268 2.05 6.61 -1.57
C ARG A 268 1.93 8.08 -1.15
N ILE A 269 2.92 8.63 -0.46
CA ILE A 269 2.87 10.02 0.01
C ILE A 269 3.00 11.05 -1.12
N SER A 270 3.65 10.70 -2.24
CA SER A 270 3.70 11.58 -3.42
C SER A 270 2.33 11.80 -4.08
N ALA A 271 1.34 10.96 -3.80
CA ALA A 271 -0.03 11.11 -4.29
C ALA A 271 -0.94 11.88 -3.31
N LEU A 272 -0.46 12.24 -2.10
CA LEU A 272 -1.28 12.89 -1.09
C LEU A 272 -1.48 14.38 -1.37
N LEU A 273 -2.72 14.84 -1.21
CA LEU A 273 -3.08 16.26 -1.31
C LEU A 273 -2.32 17.09 -0.28
N GLY A 274 -1.64 18.14 -0.76
CA GLY A 274 -0.91 19.09 0.06
C GLY A 274 0.48 18.65 0.51
N TYR A 275 0.94 17.48 0.07
CA TYR A 275 2.26 16.98 0.42
C TYR A 275 3.16 16.91 -0.81
N THR A 276 4.04 17.90 -0.96
CA THR A 276 5.02 17.95 -2.06
C THR A 276 6.37 17.33 -1.69
N GLY A 277 6.52 16.82 -0.47
CA GLY A 277 7.80 16.46 0.14
C GLY A 277 8.17 14.98 0.01
N GLY A 278 8.38 14.49 -1.21
CA GLY A 278 9.02 13.17 -1.43
C GLY A 278 10.41 13.06 -0.77
N GLU A 279 11.07 14.21 -0.53
CA GLU A 279 12.35 14.38 0.17
C GLU A 279 12.28 14.12 1.69
N SER A 280 11.08 13.97 2.27
CA SER A 280 10.97 13.82 3.72
C SER A 280 11.47 12.47 4.24
N LEU A 281 11.59 11.48 3.36
CA LEU A 281 12.22 10.20 3.69
C LEU A 281 13.74 10.24 3.57
N ASP A 282 14.33 11.24 2.91
CA ASP A 282 15.80 11.44 2.89
C ASP A 282 16.33 11.76 4.31
N GLN A 283 15.43 12.08 5.24
CA GLN A 283 15.72 12.22 6.65
C GLN A 283 15.96 10.88 7.38
N ILE A 284 15.76 9.74 6.71
CA ILE A 284 16.11 8.41 7.21
C ILE A 284 17.41 8.00 6.55
N HIS A 285 18.52 8.25 7.25
CA HIS A 285 19.84 7.88 6.77
C HIS A 285 20.07 6.37 6.96
N ILE A 286 20.18 5.64 5.84
CA ILE A 286 20.57 4.23 5.83
C ILE A 286 22.09 4.15 5.77
N SER A 287 22.70 3.51 6.77
CA SER A 287 24.17 3.43 6.88
C SER A 287 24.80 2.67 5.71
N ASP A 288 26.04 3.01 5.35
CA ASP A 288 26.77 2.34 4.27
C ASP A 288 26.91 0.82 4.49
N LYS A 289 27.02 0.40 5.74
CA LYS A 289 27.03 -1.01 6.13
C LYS A 289 25.76 -1.73 5.66
N VAL A 290 24.60 -1.15 5.94
CA VAL A 290 23.30 -1.69 5.50
C VAL A 290 23.15 -1.58 3.99
N ARG A 291 23.53 -0.45 3.38
CA ARG A 291 23.51 -0.26 1.92
C ARG A 291 24.33 -1.32 1.19
N SER A 292 25.42 -1.79 1.79
CA SER A 292 26.32 -2.78 1.21
C SER A 292 25.80 -4.22 1.28
N LEU A 293 24.74 -4.50 2.05
CA LEU A 293 24.21 -5.84 2.23
C LEU A 293 23.61 -6.40 0.92
N PRO A 294 23.81 -7.69 0.63
CA PRO A 294 23.13 -8.37 -0.47
C PRO A 294 21.61 -8.31 -0.32
N LEU A 295 20.90 -8.23 -1.46
CA LEU A 295 19.45 -8.31 -1.47
C LEU A 295 18.95 -9.71 -1.11
N GLN A 296 17.89 -9.75 -0.30
CA GLN A 296 17.17 -10.98 0.02
C GLN A 296 15.67 -10.67 0.08
N SER A 297 15.00 -10.72 -1.06
CA SER A 297 13.58 -10.35 -1.13
C SER A 297 12.62 -11.53 -0.92
N PHE A 298 13.10 -12.76 -1.10
CA PHE A 298 12.36 -13.99 -0.85
C PHE A 298 12.12 -14.21 0.64
N SER A 299 10.86 -14.49 1.01
CA SER A 299 10.50 -14.80 2.39
C SER A 299 11.19 -16.07 2.86
N LEU A 300 11.90 -15.96 3.99
CA LEU A 300 12.45 -17.11 4.70
C LEU A 300 11.36 -17.88 5.48
N TRP A 301 10.15 -17.32 5.58
CA TRP A 301 9.07 -17.79 6.44
C TRP A 301 8.03 -18.59 5.66
N GLY A 302 8.06 -19.92 5.81
CA GLY A 302 7.08 -20.82 5.21
C GLY A 302 5.74 -20.83 5.93
N LEU A 303 4.89 -19.82 5.71
CA LEU A 303 3.51 -19.79 6.20
C LEU A 303 2.53 -20.30 5.13
N GLY A 304 1.88 -21.43 5.43
CA GLY A 304 0.85 -22.06 4.61
C GLY A 304 1.33 -23.27 3.80
N GLU A 305 0.37 -24.01 3.25
CA GLU A 305 0.64 -25.09 2.30
C GLU A 305 1.04 -24.52 0.94
N ASP A 306 1.93 -25.25 0.26
CA ASP A 306 2.28 -24.95 -1.12
C ASP A 306 1.04 -25.14 -1.98
N TRP A 307 0.77 -24.17 -2.86
CA TRP A 307 -0.47 -24.12 -3.62
C TRP A 307 -0.22 -23.61 -5.02
N ARG A 308 -0.94 -24.17 -5.99
CA ARG A 308 -0.85 -23.78 -7.39
C ARG A 308 -2.23 -23.72 -8.02
N GLU A 309 -2.40 -22.75 -8.91
CA GLU A 309 -3.58 -22.64 -9.75
C GLU A 309 -3.10 -22.22 -11.14
N VAL A 310 -3.38 -23.05 -12.15
CA VAL A 310 -3.13 -22.71 -13.55
C VAL A 310 -4.45 -22.23 -14.15
N TRP A 311 -4.44 -21.02 -14.72
CA TRP A 311 -5.63 -20.35 -15.23
C TRP A 311 -5.73 -20.36 -16.75
N ASN A 312 -4.66 -20.76 -17.43
CA ASN A 312 -4.66 -20.97 -18.87
C ASN A 312 -4.85 -22.46 -19.18
N GLU A 313 -5.74 -22.76 -20.13
CA GLU A 313 -5.97 -24.12 -20.65
C GLU A 313 -4.86 -24.60 -21.62
N ASP A 314 -3.95 -23.70 -22.02
CA ASP A 314 -2.79 -24.00 -22.85
C ASP A 314 -1.83 -24.98 -22.14
N GLU A 315 -1.69 -26.18 -22.71
CA GLU A 315 -0.83 -27.23 -22.16
C GLU A 315 0.64 -26.79 -21.99
N SER A 316 1.13 -25.84 -22.81
CA SER A 316 2.50 -25.31 -22.66
C SER A 316 2.68 -24.58 -21.33
N VAL A 317 1.65 -23.88 -20.86
CA VAL A 317 1.66 -23.19 -19.57
C VAL A 317 1.63 -24.20 -18.43
N LEU A 318 0.83 -25.26 -18.58
CA LEU A 318 0.80 -26.34 -17.60
C LEU A 318 2.18 -27.01 -17.44
N ARG A 319 2.83 -27.37 -18.55
CA ARG A 319 4.20 -27.92 -18.55
C ARG A 319 5.23 -26.97 -17.95
N LEU A 320 5.10 -25.67 -18.22
CA LEU A 320 5.96 -24.65 -17.62
C LEU A 320 5.81 -24.61 -16.09
N VAL A 321 4.58 -24.56 -15.59
CA VAL A 321 4.30 -24.52 -14.14
C VAL A 321 4.79 -25.80 -13.47
N GLU A 322 4.58 -26.96 -14.10
CA GLU A 322 5.14 -28.22 -13.62
C GLU A 322 6.67 -28.20 -13.56
N ARG A 323 7.33 -27.66 -14.59
CA ARG A 323 8.79 -27.50 -14.61
C ARG A 323 9.28 -26.61 -13.46
N LEU A 324 8.62 -25.47 -13.24
CA LEU A 324 8.98 -24.54 -12.16
C LEU A 324 8.83 -25.17 -10.77
N LEU A 325 7.92 -26.14 -10.62
CA LEU A 325 7.65 -26.82 -9.36
C LEU A 325 8.49 -28.08 -9.11
N ARG A 326 9.16 -28.62 -10.13
CA ARG A 326 10.09 -29.76 -9.96
C ARG A 326 11.33 -29.39 -9.14
N GLU A 327 11.59 -28.09 -9.02
CA GLU A 327 12.73 -27.53 -8.32
C GLU A 327 12.21 -26.58 -7.22
N PRO A 328 13.00 -26.30 -6.17
CA PRO A 328 12.58 -25.32 -5.17
C PRO A 328 12.31 -23.97 -5.84
N LEU A 329 11.22 -23.25 -5.49
CA LEU A 329 10.91 -21.94 -6.09
C LEU A 329 11.95 -20.87 -5.75
N SER A 330 12.95 -21.16 -4.88
CA SER A 330 14.16 -20.33 -4.80
C SER A 330 14.84 -20.18 -6.17
N ARG A 331 14.67 -21.13 -7.09
CA ARG A 331 15.15 -21.00 -8.48
C ARG A 331 14.38 -19.98 -9.32
N ILE A 332 13.13 -19.64 -8.97
CA ILE A 332 12.45 -18.49 -9.60
C ILE A 332 13.25 -17.22 -9.30
N GLU A 333 13.87 -17.11 -8.12
CA GLU A 333 14.71 -15.96 -7.77
C GLU A 333 16.07 -15.96 -8.47
N GLU A 334 16.48 -17.10 -9.02
CA GLU A 334 17.68 -17.25 -9.87
C GLU A 334 17.40 -16.90 -11.34
N LEU A 335 16.12 -16.72 -11.72
CA LEU A 335 15.77 -16.31 -13.08
C LEU A 335 16.32 -14.91 -13.39
N PRO A 336 16.63 -14.64 -14.68
CA PRO A 336 17.02 -13.31 -15.12
C PRO A 336 15.98 -12.26 -14.71
N LEU A 337 16.47 -11.07 -14.36
CA LEU A 337 15.61 -9.93 -14.05
C LEU A 337 14.85 -9.51 -15.32
N TYR A 338 13.59 -9.12 -15.14
CA TYR A 338 12.82 -8.58 -16.25
C TYR A 338 13.48 -7.30 -16.78
N ARG A 339 13.89 -7.33 -18.05
CA ARG A 339 14.56 -6.20 -18.70
C ARG A 339 13.62 -5.01 -18.81
N ARG A 340 14.04 -3.88 -18.22
CA ARG A 340 13.33 -2.60 -18.29
C ARG A 340 14.31 -1.43 -18.28
N PRO A 341 13.93 -0.26 -18.84
CA PRO A 341 14.78 0.92 -18.93
C PRO A 341 15.50 1.28 -17.64
N TYR A 342 14.79 1.36 -16.51
CA TYR A 342 15.41 1.73 -15.25
C TYR A 342 16.51 0.79 -14.79
N LEU A 343 16.37 -0.50 -15.09
CA LEU A 343 17.35 -1.49 -14.69
C LEU A 343 18.62 -1.40 -15.55
N VAL A 344 18.46 -1.12 -16.85
CA VAL A 344 19.58 -1.01 -17.80
C VAL A 344 20.37 0.29 -17.61
N GLU A 345 19.68 1.38 -17.26
CA GLU A 345 20.33 2.69 -17.02
C GLU A 345 20.90 2.81 -15.60
N GLY A 346 20.24 2.21 -14.60
CA GLY A 346 20.57 2.39 -13.18
C GLY A 346 21.56 1.37 -12.60
N VAL A 347 21.81 0.24 -13.26
CA VAL A 347 22.74 -0.80 -12.81
C VAL A 347 23.69 -1.15 -13.95
N GLU A 348 24.99 -1.34 -13.67
CA GLU A 348 25.95 -1.81 -14.68
C GLU A 348 25.38 -3.05 -15.38
N ALA A 349 25.30 -3.04 -16.72
CA ALA A 349 24.65 -4.11 -17.49
C ALA A 349 25.16 -5.53 -17.15
N THR A 350 26.43 -5.64 -16.73
CA THR A 350 27.06 -6.89 -16.26
C THR A 350 26.56 -7.37 -14.89
N ARG A 351 26.13 -6.47 -13.99
CA ARG A 351 25.53 -6.82 -12.69
C ARG A 351 24.06 -7.18 -12.81
N VAL A 352 23.35 -6.61 -13.80
CA VAL A 352 21.95 -6.97 -14.09
C VAL A 352 21.80 -8.45 -14.42
N GLU A 353 22.82 -9.05 -15.03
CA GLU A 353 22.83 -10.48 -15.40
C GLU A 353 23.11 -11.42 -14.21
N ARG A 354 23.64 -10.91 -13.09
CA ARG A 354 24.00 -11.70 -11.90
C ARG A 354 23.25 -11.16 -10.69
N HIS A 355 22.09 -11.76 -10.41
CA HIS A 355 21.25 -11.43 -9.26
C HIS A 355 22.02 -11.34 -7.93
N ASP A 356 23.04 -12.19 -7.75
CA ASP A 356 23.84 -12.29 -6.52
C ASP A 356 24.68 -11.03 -6.22
N ASP A 357 24.82 -10.12 -7.19
CA ASP A 357 25.60 -8.89 -7.04
C ASP A 357 24.75 -7.67 -6.60
N LEU A 358 23.43 -7.80 -6.53
CA LEU A 358 22.54 -6.71 -6.12
C LEU A 358 22.57 -6.49 -4.60
N ARG A 359 22.56 -5.21 -4.22
CA ARG A 359 22.64 -4.72 -2.85
C ARG A 359 21.48 -3.80 -2.51
N ILE A 360 21.32 -3.53 -1.21
CA ILE A 360 20.32 -2.58 -0.71
C ILE A 360 20.50 -1.18 -1.32
N ALA A 361 21.75 -0.78 -1.59
CA ALA A 361 22.05 0.46 -2.31
C ALA A 361 21.31 0.57 -3.66
N ASP A 362 21.27 -0.52 -4.43
CA ASP A 362 20.64 -0.53 -5.76
C ASP A 362 19.13 -0.29 -5.65
N ILE A 363 18.46 -0.85 -4.64
CA ILE A 363 17.03 -0.58 -4.40
C ILE A 363 16.79 0.91 -4.10
N LEU A 364 17.65 1.51 -3.28
CA LEU A 364 17.52 2.92 -2.88
C LEU A 364 17.75 3.86 -4.08
N GLU A 365 18.72 3.53 -4.93
CA GLU A 365 19.09 4.29 -6.13
C GLU A 365 18.03 4.15 -7.24
N LEU A 366 17.55 2.93 -7.49
CA LEU A 366 16.49 2.66 -8.46
C LEU A 366 15.12 3.16 -8.00
N GLY A 367 14.88 3.25 -6.69
CA GLY A 367 13.59 3.63 -6.11
C GLY A 367 12.51 2.54 -6.18
N PHE A 368 12.88 1.31 -6.53
CA PHE A 368 12.02 0.13 -6.54
C PHE A 368 12.83 -1.15 -6.29
N ASP A 369 12.15 -2.27 -6.02
CA ASP A 369 12.76 -3.59 -5.92
C ASP A 369 12.95 -4.21 -7.33
N PRO A 370 14.19 -4.32 -7.86
CA PRO A 370 14.44 -4.87 -9.18
C PRO A 370 14.13 -6.37 -9.24
N THR A 371 14.22 -7.09 -8.12
CA THR A 371 14.04 -8.54 -8.04
C THR A 371 12.58 -9.00 -8.10
N LYS A 372 11.63 -8.04 -8.09
CA LYS A 372 10.19 -8.32 -8.09
C LYS A 372 9.72 -8.97 -9.41
N LEU A 373 10.34 -8.63 -10.53
CA LEU A 373 9.97 -9.13 -11.86
C LEU A 373 11.11 -9.95 -12.46
N ARG A 374 10.79 -11.16 -12.90
CA ARG A 374 11.70 -12.09 -13.56
C ARG A 374 11.25 -12.39 -14.97
N GLU A 375 12.16 -12.77 -15.84
CA GLU A 375 11.88 -13.23 -17.20
C GLU A 375 12.34 -14.66 -17.42
N LEU A 376 11.55 -15.42 -18.20
CA LEU A 376 11.91 -16.78 -18.60
C LEU A 376 11.38 -17.10 -19.99
N HIS A 377 12.10 -17.97 -20.69
CA HIS A 377 11.69 -18.50 -21.99
C HIS A 377 11.22 -19.95 -21.87
N HIS A 378 10.10 -20.29 -22.52
CA HIS A 378 9.59 -21.65 -22.57
C HIS A 378 8.80 -21.89 -23.87
N GLU A 379 9.17 -22.94 -24.61
CA GLU A 379 8.49 -23.39 -25.82
C GLU A 379 8.23 -22.25 -26.85
N GLY A 380 9.23 -21.38 -27.05
CA GLY A 380 9.14 -20.28 -28.02
C GLY A 380 8.40 -19.04 -27.52
N VAL A 381 7.90 -19.05 -26.28
CA VAL A 381 7.18 -17.93 -25.67
C VAL A 381 7.97 -17.38 -24.49
N ASP A 382 8.05 -16.05 -24.41
CA ASP A 382 8.62 -15.35 -23.27
C ASP A 382 7.53 -15.07 -22.21
N TYR A 383 7.88 -15.29 -20.96
CA TYR A 383 7.02 -15.06 -19.81
C TYR A 383 7.67 -14.08 -18.84
N MET A 384 6.81 -13.40 -18.08
CA MET A 384 7.17 -12.57 -16.94
C MET A 384 6.63 -13.25 -15.67
N VAL A 385 7.45 -13.32 -14.62
CA VAL A 385 7.03 -13.79 -13.30
C VAL A 385 7.12 -12.64 -12.32
N GLU A 386 5.98 -12.29 -11.70
CA GLU A 386 5.90 -11.26 -10.69
C GLU A 386 5.79 -11.87 -9.29
N ARG A 387 6.69 -11.48 -8.40
CA ARG A 387 6.53 -11.75 -6.97
C ARG A 387 5.57 -10.75 -6.35
N VAL A 388 4.54 -11.25 -5.67
CA VAL A 388 3.51 -10.45 -4.98
C VAL A 388 3.41 -10.81 -3.50
N SER A 389 2.96 -9.85 -2.68
CA SER A 389 2.62 -10.14 -1.28
C SER A 389 1.26 -10.83 -1.17
N GLY A 390 1.04 -11.57 -0.08
CA GLY A 390 -0.20 -12.30 0.17
C GLY A 390 -1.45 -11.43 0.15
N SER A 391 -1.34 -10.19 0.63
CA SER A 391 -2.42 -9.19 0.59
C SER A 391 -2.91 -8.83 -0.82
N PHE A 392 -2.11 -9.01 -1.86
CA PHE A 392 -2.54 -8.72 -3.24
C PHE A 392 -3.20 -9.91 -3.93
N LEU A 393 -3.26 -11.09 -3.29
CA LEU A 393 -3.86 -12.28 -3.91
C LEU A 393 -5.35 -12.07 -4.20
N SER A 394 -6.11 -11.56 -3.23
CA SER A 394 -7.54 -11.26 -3.37
C SER A 394 -7.80 -10.24 -4.49
N THR A 395 -6.94 -9.22 -4.59
CA THR A 395 -6.99 -8.22 -5.66
C THR A 395 -6.67 -8.85 -7.03
N THR A 396 -5.70 -9.75 -7.09
CA THR A 396 -5.31 -10.46 -8.31
C THR A 396 -6.44 -11.38 -8.80
N GLU A 397 -7.10 -12.11 -7.89
CA GLU A 397 -8.27 -12.94 -8.21
C GLU A 397 -9.41 -12.10 -8.77
N ARG A 398 -9.72 -10.95 -8.14
CA ARG A 398 -10.73 -10.01 -8.66
C ARG A 398 -10.37 -9.46 -10.04
N LYS A 399 -9.10 -9.12 -10.28
CA LYS A 399 -8.61 -8.68 -11.60
C LYS A 399 -8.80 -9.78 -12.64
N ARG A 400 -8.41 -11.02 -12.33
CA ARG A 400 -8.59 -12.19 -13.21
C ARG A 400 -10.04 -12.32 -13.67
N GLU A 401 -11.01 -12.14 -12.76
CA GLU A 401 -12.43 -12.22 -13.11
C GLU A 401 -12.93 -11.03 -13.95
N PHE A 402 -12.30 -9.87 -13.78
CA PHE A 402 -12.69 -8.64 -14.48
C PHE A 402 -12.10 -8.54 -15.90
N LEU A 403 -10.85 -8.97 -16.10
CA LEU A 403 -10.13 -8.84 -17.38
C LEU A 403 -10.85 -9.49 -18.59
N PRO A 404 -11.45 -10.71 -18.49
CA PRO A 404 -12.23 -11.29 -19.59
C PRO A 404 -13.45 -10.45 -19.99
N ARG A 405 -14.08 -9.77 -19.02
CA ARG A 405 -15.21 -8.87 -19.30
C ARG A 405 -14.75 -7.66 -20.10
N ILE A 406 -13.56 -7.12 -19.78
CA ILE A 406 -12.95 -6.07 -20.58
C ILE A 406 -12.63 -6.59 -21.98
N ALA A 407 -12.04 -7.78 -22.10
CA ALA A 407 -11.67 -8.37 -23.39
C ALA A 407 -12.89 -8.51 -24.32
N GLY A 408 -14.04 -8.96 -23.79
CA GLY A 408 -15.29 -9.07 -24.55
C GLY A 408 -15.80 -7.71 -25.05
N GLU A 409 -15.80 -6.70 -24.19
CA GLU A 409 -16.31 -5.36 -24.52
C GLU A 409 -15.37 -4.54 -25.41
N PHE A 410 -14.06 -4.74 -25.30
CA PHE A 410 -13.03 -3.91 -25.98
C PHE A 410 -12.46 -4.60 -27.23
N SER A 411 -12.91 -5.81 -27.56
CA SER A 411 -12.46 -6.54 -28.73
C SER A 411 -12.67 -5.73 -30.01
N GLY A 412 -11.59 -5.54 -30.78
CA GLY A 412 -11.60 -4.78 -32.04
C GLY A 412 -11.73 -3.26 -31.89
N MET A 413 -11.87 -2.72 -30.68
CA MET A 413 -11.91 -1.28 -30.47
C MET A 413 -10.51 -0.65 -30.62
N ARG A 414 -10.49 0.61 -31.07
CA ARG A 414 -9.29 1.43 -31.15
C ARG A 414 -9.47 2.75 -30.43
N PHE A 415 -8.44 3.17 -29.72
CA PHE A 415 -8.38 4.42 -28.97
C PHE A 415 -7.17 5.20 -29.50
N ARG A 416 -7.42 6.29 -30.22
CA ARG A 416 -6.33 7.07 -30.88
C ARG A 416 -5.38 6.18 -31.69
N SER A 417 -5.97 5.31 -32.51
CA SER A 417 -5.28 4.29 -33.32
C SER A 417 -4.69 3.11 -32.56
N ALA A 418 -4.62 3.15 -31.23
CA ALA A 418 -4.13 2.06 -30.41
C ALA A 418 -5.16 0.95 -30.25
N SER A 419 -4.75 -0.29 -30.50
CA SER A 419 -5.53 -1.47 -30.11
C SER A 419 -5.36 -1.74 -28.62
N VAL A 420 -6.37 -2.30 -27.97
CA VAL A 420 -6.29 -2.75 -26.58
C VAL A 420 -6.14 -4.26 -26.55
N GLN A 421 -5.12 -4.75 -25.85
CA GLN A 421 -4.91 -6.17 -25.61
C GLN A 421 -4.94 -6.46 -24.12
N ILE A 422 -5.67 -7.51 -23.75
CA ILE A 422 -5.76 -7.94 -22.36
C ILE A 422 -4.69 -9.01 -22.13
N ASN A 423 -3.86 -8.83 -21.09
CA ASN A 423 -2.84 -9.80 -20.71
C ASN A 423 -3.15 -10.37 -19.32
N PRO A 424 -4.05 -11.37 -19.23
CA PRO A 424 -4.46 -11.91 -17.95
C PRO A 424 -3.32 -12.71 -17.30
N PRO A 425 -3.36 -12.89 -15.97
CA PRO A 425 -2.46 -13.82 -15.32
C PRO A 425 -2.71 -15.25 -15.80
N GLN A 426 -1.62 -15.99 -16.03
CA GLN A 426 -1.61 -17.33 -16.63
C GLN A 426 -1.63 -18.43 -15.56
N ALA A 427 -0.94 -18.19 -14.45
CA ALA A 427 -0.88 -19.09 -13.31
C ALA A 427 -0.49 -18.34 -12.04
N ILE A 428 -0.87 -18.88 -10.89
CA ILE A 428 -0.36 -18.51 -9.58
C ILE A 428 0.36 -19.70 -8.96
N ILE A 429 1.54 -19.41 -8.42
CA ILE A 429 2.38 -20.38 -7.73
C ILE A 429 2.69 -19.83 -6.34
N LYS A 430 2.41 -20.62 -5.31
CA LYS A 430 2.71 -20.29 -3.91
C LYS A 430 3.60 -21.37 -3.31
N GLU A 431 4.76 -20.98 -2.81
CA GLU A 431 5.63 -21.86 -2.00
C GLU A 431 6.15 -21.07 -0.79
N LYS A 432 6.07 -21.67 0.40
CA LYS A 432 6.62 -21.09 1.64
C LYS A 432 6.21 -19.61 1.84
N GLY A 433 4.95 -19.29 1.64
CA GLY A 433 4.40 -17.94 1.83
C GLY A 433 4.79 -16.91 0.75
N ASN A 434 5.64 -17.27 -0.22
CA ASN A 434 5.93 -16.45 -1.40
C ASN A 434 4.90 -16.75 -2.48
N ILE A 435 4.44 -15.72 -3.17
CA ILE A 435 3.45 -15.84 -4.26
C ILE A 435 4.07 -15.27 -5.53
N TYR A 436 3.97 -16.06 -6.60
CA TYR A 436 4.42 -15.71 -7.92
C TYR A 436 3.25 -15.77 -8.89
N ILE A 437 3.11 -14.74 -9.70
CA ILE A 437 2.11 -14.68 -10.76
C ILE A 437 2.84 -14.74 -12.10
N LEU A 438 2.43 -15.67 -12.95
CA LEU A 438 2.96 -15.84 -14.29
C LEU A 438 2.13 -15.03 -15.29
N TYR A 439 2.79 -14.25 -16.14
CA TYR A 439 2.19 -13.49 -17.25
C TYR A 439 2.92 -13.82 -18.55
N ARG A 440 2.26 -13.66 -19.70
CA ARG A 440 2.99 -13.59 -20.97
C ARG A 440 3.76 -12.27 -21.04
N LYS A 441 5.00 -12.30 -21.53
CA LYS A 441 5.79 -11.09 -21.73
C LYS A 441 5.21 -10.27 -22.89
N VAL A 442 5.11 -8.96 -22.70
CA VAL A 442 4.66 -8.02 -23.74
C VAL A 442 5.80 -7.13 -24.19
N GLY A 443 5.72 -6.62 -25.42
CA GLY A 443 6.69 -5.68 -26.00
C GLY A 443 6.51 -4.24 -25.53
N GLY A 444 6.39 -4.05 -24.21
CA GLY A 444 6.08 -2.76 -23.61
C GLY A 444 6.55 -2.65 -22.16
N ILE A 445 6.40 -1.45 -21.60
CA ILE A 445 6.71 -1.14 -20.19
C ILE A 445 5.53 -0.44 -19.52
N HIS A 446 5.56 -0.38 -18.20
CA HIS A 446 4.58 0.34 -17.40
C HIS A 446 4.48 1.81 -17.82
N ILE A 447 3.26 2.35 -17.92
CA ILE A 447 3.03 3.73 -18.36
C ILE A 447 3.81 4.76 -17.51
N GLU A 448 3.87 4.59 -16.19
CA GLU A 448 4.60 5.52 -15.33
C GLU A 448 6.11 5.50 -15.60
N GLU A 449 6.70 4.32 -15.85
CA GLU A 449 8.11 4.20 -16.21
C GLU A 449 8.38 4.84 -17.59
N ALA A 450 7.49 4.62 -18.56
CA ALA A 450 7.59 5.28 -19.86
C ALA A 450 7.54 6.81 -19.75
N LEU A 451 6.60 7.34 -18.97
CA LEU A 451 6.44 8.79 -18.79
C LEU A 451 7.65 9.40 -18.09
N ASP A 452 8.20 8.74 -17.08
CA ASP A 452 9.40 9.22 -16.41
C ASP A 452 10.60 9.19 -17.34
N GLN A 453 10.86 8.09 -18.04
CA GLN A 453 11.92 7.96 -19.03
C GLN A 453 11.86 9.08 -20.10
N LEU A 454 10.66 9.41 -20.61
CA LEU A 454 10.46 10.50 -21.56
C LEU A 454 10.73 11.90 -20.98
N ARG A 455 10.69 12.07 -19.65
CA ARG A 455 10.86 13.35 -18.95
C ARG A 455 12.28 13.54 -18.39
N THR A 456 12.90 12.46 -17.93
CA THR A 456 14.16 12.47 -17.19
C THR A 456 15.36 12.09 -18.05
N SER A 457 15.22 11.10 -18.96
CA SER A 457 16.33 10.67 -19.82
C SER A 457 16.74 11.77 -20.78
N SER A 458 18.02 12.17 -20.74
CA SER A 458 18.57 13.26 -21.55
C SER A 458 18.36 13.01 -23.05
N ARG A 459 18.47 11.75 -23.49
CA ARG A 459 18.27 11.32 -24.88
C ARG A 459 16.80 11.42 -25.31
N LEU A 460 15.88 11.01 -24.47
CA LEU A 460 14.45 10.92 -24.81
C LEU A 460 13.71 12.26 -24.62
N LYS A 461 14.20 13.12 -23.73
CA LYS A 461 13.58 14.42 -23.43
C LYS A 461 13.45 15.33 -24.64
N GLY A 462 14.47 15.34 -25.52
CA GLY A 462 14.43 16.10 -26.77
C GLY A 462 13.36 15.57 -27.73
N LEU A 463 13.34 14.25 -27.93
CA LEU A 463 12.36 13.55 -28.77
C LEU A 463 10.93 13.80 -28.25
N ASN A 464 10.71 13.65 -26.94
CA ASN A 464 9.42 13.85 -26.31
C ASN A 464 8.93 15.30 -26.47
N ARG A 465 9.80 16.31 -26.30
CA ARG A 465 9.45 17.72 -26.51
C ARG A 465 9.04 18.02 -27.95
N ALA A 466 9.71 17.39 -28.92
CA ALA A 466 9.43 17.62 -30.34
C ALA A 466 8.12 16.95 -30.78
N ALA A 467 7.89 15.71 -30.35
CA ALA A 467 6.80 14.87 -30.86
C ALA A 467 5.59 14.77 -29.91
N GLY A 468 5.71 15.18 -28.64
CA GLY A 468 4.62 15.13 -27.66
C GLY A 468 4.19 13.70 -27.30
N ILE A 469 5.15 12.78 -27.20
CA ILE A 469 4.90 11.34 -27.00
C ILE A 469 4.17 11.08 -25.68
N ASP A 470 4.60 11.74 -24.59
CA ASP A 470 3.98 11.62 -23.27
C ASP A 470 2.49 12.02 -23.29
N ARG A 471 2.15 13.10 -23.99
CA ARG A 471 0.77 13.57 -24.17
C ARG A 471 -0.06 12.55 -24.94
N ALA A 472 0.49 11.95 -25.99
CA ALA A 472 -0.18 10.90 -26.74
C ALA A 472 -0.45 9.67 -25.85
N MET A 473 0.53 9.23 -25.06
CA MET A 473 0.37 8.12 -24.12
C MET A 473 -0.70 8.39 -23.06
N ILE A 474 -0.64 9.55 -22.40
CA ILE A 474 -1.61 9.94 -21.38
C ILE A 474 -3.02 10.06 -21.98
N ALA A 475 -3.15 10.69 -23.14
CA ALA A 475 -4.45 10.87 -23.79
C ALA A 475 -5.09 9.52 -24.15
N THR A 476 -4.30 8.58 -24.68
CA THR A 476 -4.78 7.23 -25.03
C THR A 476 -5.20 6.45 -23.78
N VAL A 477 -4.38 6.42 -22.74
CA VAL A 477 -4.72 5.70 -21.49
C VAL A 477 -5.94 6.32 -20.80
N ASN A 478 -6.04 7.65 -20.74
CA ASN A 478 -7.20 8.32 -20.16
C ASN A 478 -8.48 8.02 -20.94
N GLU A 479 -8.42 7.97 -22.28
CA GLU A 479 -9.57 7.64 -23.11
C GLU A 479 -10.05 6.20 -22.88
N ILE A 480 -9.12 5.26 -22.70
CA ILE A 480 -9.42 3.87 -22.33
C ILE A 480 -10.07 3.83 -20.94
N SER A 481 -9.48 4.49 -19.94
CA SER A 481 -10.00 4.56 -18.56
C SER A 481 -11.40 5.18 -18.49
N ASP A 482 -11.63 6.28 -19.20
CA ASP A 482 -12.94 6.92 -19.29
C ASP A 482 -13.97 5.99 -19.94
N LYS A 483 -13.57 5.24 -20.97
CA LYS A 483 -14.45 4.25 -21.60
C LYS A 483 -14.77 3.10 -20.65
N LEU A 484 -13.79 2.60 -19.90
CA LEU A 484 -13.99 1.55 -18.89
C LEU A 484 -15.00 1.99 -17.83
N LEU A 485 -14.85 3.20 -17.28
CA LEU A 485 -15.77 3.75 -16.28
C LEU A 485 -17.19 3.97 -16.84
N LYS A 486 -17.30 4.39 -18.11
CA LYS A 486 -18.61 4.53 -18.78
C LYS A 486 -19.30 3.19 -19.00
N THR A 487 -18.55 2.15 -19.37
CA THR A 487 -19.10 0.82 -19.65
C THR A 487 -19.48 0.06 -18.38
N PHE A 488 -18.62 0.06 -17.36
CA PHE A 488 -18.82 -0.75 -16.14
C PHE A 488 -19.44 0.04 -14.97
N GLY A 489 -19.58 1.36 -15.12
CA GLY A 489 -20.23 2.24 -14.16
C GLY A 489 -19.36 2.58 -12.93
N PRO A 490 -19.85 3.49 -12.07
CA PRO A 490 -19.08 3.99 -10.91
C PRO A 490 -18.70 2.92 -9.88
N ARG A 491 -19.46 1.82 -9.80
CA ARG A 491 -19.19 0.71 -8.88
C ARG A 491 -17.93 -0.08 -9.24
N ALA A 492 -17.52 -0.05 -10.51
CA ALA A 492 -16.29 -0.69 -10.98
C ALA A 492 -15.07 0.22 -10.86
N ARG A 493 -15.21 1.43 -10.29
CA ARG A 493 -14.14 2.43 -10.24
C ARG A 493 -12.86 1.90 -9.59
N GLU A 494 -12.97 1.26 -8.44
CA GLU A 494 -11.82 0.66 -7.75
C GLU A 494 -11.15 -0.43 -8.61
N GLN A 495 -11.94 -1.25 -9.32
CA GLN A 495 -11.41 -2.30 -10.19
C GLN A 495 -10.67 -1.71 -11.40
N VAL A 496 -11.20 -0.63 -11.98
CA VAL A 496 -10.58 0.10 -13.10
C VAL A 496 -9.32 0.83 -12.65
N GLU A 497 -9.35 1.51 -11.50
CA GLU A 497 -8.18 2.20 -10.92
C GLU A 497 -7.05 1.23 -10.54
N ASN A 498 -7.38 -0.03 -10.25
CA ASN A 498 -6.40 -1.07 -9.99
C ASN A 498 -5.77 -1.67 -11.25
N LEU A 499 -6.29 -1.41 -12.45
CA LEU A 499 -5.71 -1.94 -13.70
C LEU A 499 -4.35 -1.34 -13.98
N VAL A 500 -3.48 -2.14 -14.60
CA VAL A 500 -2.12 -1.73 -14.92
C VAL A 500 -1.95 -1.61 -16.44
N PHE A 501 -1.48 -0.45 -16.90
CA PHE A 501 -1.31 -0.15 -18.33
C PHE A 501 0.15 -0.27 -18.75
N PHE A 502 0.38 -1.05 -19.81
CA PHE A 502 1.67 -1.15 -20.48
C PHE A 502 1.58 -0.52 -21.87
N VAL A 503 2.60 0.27 -22.22
CA VAL A 503 2.71 0.96 -23.51
C VAL A 503 3.89 0.42 -24.34
N PRO A 504 3.83 0.48 -25.67
CA PRO A 504 4.85 -0.10 -26.54
C PRO A 504 6.22 0.52 -26.32
N TRP A 505 7.22 -0.34 -26.13
CA TRP A 505 8.59 0.09 -25.87
C TRP A 505 9.58 -0.93 -26.41
N ASP A 506 10.61 -0.42 -27.10
CA ASP A 506 11.75 -1.21 -27.52
C ASP A 506 12.71 -1.33 -26.33
N LEU A 507 12.62 -2.47 -25.62
CA LEU A 507 13.43 -2.76 -24.44
C LEU A 507 14.94 -2.87 -24.74
N LYS A 508 15.32 -3.19 -25.99
CA LYS A 508 16.73 -3.32 -26.38
C LYS A 508 17.35 -1.95 -26.59
N GLU A 509 16.67 -1.12 -27.35
CA GLU A 509 17.17 0.22 -27.71
C GLU A 509 16.79 1.30 -26.69
N ASN A 510 16.03 0.94 -25.65
CA ASN A 510 15.40 1.85 -24.68
C ASN A 510 14.70 3.06 -25.34
N ARG A 511 13.71 2.80 -26.20
CA ARG A 511 12.97 3.86 -26.90
C ARG A 511 11.48 3.55 -27.03
N PRO A 512 10.62 4.59 -27.05
CA PRO A 512 9.19 4.40 -27.30
C PRO A 512 8.95 3.80 -28.69
N ASN A 513 8.13 2.75 -28.77
CA ASN A 513 7.75 2.15 -30.04
C ASN A 513 6.43 2.76 -30.52
N VAL A 514 6.52 3.96 -31.10
CA VAL A 514 5.37 4.77 -31.50
C VAL A 514 5.29 4.94 -33.00
N ILE A 515 4.07 5.13 -33.50
CA ILE A 515 3.80 5.41 -34.90
C ILE A 515 3.74 6.93 -35.05
N VAL A 516 4.52 7.47 -35.98
CA VAL A 516 4.54 8.90 -36.32
C VAL A 516 4.06 9.05 -37.75
N ASP A 517 2.95 9.77 -37.94
CA ASP A 517 2.38 10.07 -39.25
C ASP A 517 1.96 11.55 -39.34
N ILE A 518 1.26 11.91 -40.43
CA ILE A 518 0.79 13.29 -40.68
C ILE A 518 -0.23 13.74 -39.62
N ALA A 519 -0.97 12.81 -39.01
CA ALA A 519 -1.95 13.09 -37.96
C ALA A 519 -1.30 13.23 -36.57
N GLY A 520 -0.06 12.78 -36.41
CA GLY A 520 0.76 12.99 -35.22
C GLY A 520 1.36 11.69 -34.68
N VAL A 521 1.50 11.62 -33.35
CA VAL A 521 2.04 10.45 -32.65
C VAL A 521 0.90 9.58 -32.13
N SER A 522 0.96 8.29 -32.40
CA SER A 522 0.02 7.29 -31.88
C SER A 522 0.72 6.04 -31.37
N LEU A 523 0.01 5.26 -30.55
CA LEU A 523 0.48 3.96 -30.06
C LEU A 523 -0.12 2.85 -30.93
N GLY A 524 0.62 1.78 -31.17
CA GLY A 524 0.07 0.61 -31.88
C GLY A 524 -0.85 -0.25 -31.00
N THR A 525 -0.39 -0.54 -29.78
CA THR A 525 -1.08 -1.44 -28.84
C THR A 525 -0.91 -0.93 -27.42
N VAL A 526 -1.95 -1.01 -26.60
CA VAL A 526 -1.87 -0.82 -25.14
C VAL A 526 -2.28 -2.13 -24.49
N TRP A 527 -1.48 -2.62 -23.55
CA TRP A 527 -1.80 -3.83 -22.79
C TRP A 527 -2.39 -3.47 -21.43
N ILE A 528 -3.43 -4.21 -21.03
CA ILE A 528 -4.07 -4.09 -19.71
C ILE A 528 -3.81 -5.36 -18.92
N PHE A 529 -3.32 -5.19 -17.70
CA PHE A 529 -2.97 -6.23 -16.73
C PHE A 529 -3.81 -6.12 -15.45
#